data_AF-A0A2Y9AMH6-F1
#
_entry.id   AF-A0A2Y9AMH6-F1
#
_cell.length_a   1.000
_cell.length_b   1.000
_cell.length_c   1.000
_cell.angle_alpha   90.00
_cell.angle_beta   90.00
_cell.angle_gamma   90.00
#
_symmetry.space_group_name_H-M   'P 1'
#
loop_
_entity.id
_entity.type
_entity.pdbx_description
1 polymer ?
#
loop_
_entity_poly.entity_id
_entity_poly.type
_entity_poly.pdbx_seq_one_letter_code
_entity_poly.pdbx_strand_id
1 'polypeptide(L)'
;MGGDTAERYLLRAAEIAAMPGQDKTHFLNANARRLNRCLGDATGLTAVGIHLIEVAPGHETTEYHRHYHEDEAVYVISGRATATIGAEDMEIGPGDFIGYRAGGWPIPSSIPGPSLSGSW
;
A
#
# COMPACT_ATOMS: atom_id res chain seq x y z
N MET A 1 25.07 -21.50 20.18
CA MET A 1 25.52 -20.09 20.23
C MET A 1 24.30 -19.25 19.96
N GLY A 2 23.84 -18.47 20.96
CA GLY A 2 22.65 -17.65 20.86
C GLY A 2 22.88 -16.46 19.93
N GLY A 3 22.08 -16.38 18.87
CA GLY A 3 21.93 -15.16 18.10
C GLY A 3 20.91 -14.28 18.81
N ASP A 4 21.40 -13.20 19.39
CA ASP A 4 20.64 -12.12 19.98
C ASP A 4 19.56 -11.64 18.99
N THR A 5 18.30 -12.01 19.23
CA THR A 5 17.14 -11.36 18.58
C THR A 5 17.01 -9.97 19.21
N ALA A 6 18.00 -9.11 18.96
CA ALA A 6 17.89 -7.71 19.31
C ALA A 6 16.61 -7.19 18.65
N GLU A 7 15.66 -6.73 19.47
CA GLU A 7 14.40 -6.16 19.01
C GLU A 7 14.70 -5.17 17.88
N ARG A 8 14.24 -5.50 16.66
CA ARG A 8 14.69 -4.83 15.45
C ARG A 8 13.92 -3.53 15.27
N TYR A 9 14.36 -2.48 15.94
CA TYR A 9 13.69 -1.17 15.89
C TYR A 9 13.97 -0.35 14.63
N LEU A 10 15.03 -0.66 13.88
CA LEU A 10 15.47 0.13 12.74
C LEU A 10 15.67 -0.75 11.50
N LEU A 11 14.98 -0.39 10.42
CA LEU A 11 15.22 -0.90 9.07
C LEU A 11 15.86 0.21 8.25
N ARG A 12 17.11 0.02 7.83
CA ARG A 12 17.77 0.98 6.93
C ARG A 12 17.16 0.89 5.52
N ALA A 13 17.21 1.98 4.77
CA ALA A 13 16.67 2.01 3.40
C ALA A 13 17.23 0.89 2.51
N ALA A 14 18.54 0.60 2.60
CA ALA A 14 19.17 -0.49 1.86
C ALA A 14 18.63 -1.88 2.26
N GLU A 15 18.32 -2.07 3.56
CA GLU A 15 17.70 -3.31 4.03
C GLU A 15 16.28 -3.43 3.51
N ILE A 16 15.47 -2.36 3.58
CA ILE A 16 14.10 -2.35 3.04
C ILE A 16 14.09 -2.63 1.53
N ALA A 17 15.02 -2.03 0.78
CA ALA A 17 15.15 -2.27 -0.65
C ALA A 17 15.53 -3.73 -0.98
N ALA A 18 16.34 -4.37 -0.13
CA ALA A 18 16.74 -5.76 -0.26
C ALA A 18 15.72 -6.75 0.34
N MET A 19 14.73 -6.30 1.11
CA MET A 19 13.72 -7.17 1.70
C MET A 19 12.86 -7.80 0.58
N PRO A 20 12.71 -9.13 0.57
CA PRO A 20 11.80 -9.78 -0.36
C PRO A 20 10.37 -9.33 -0.05
N GLY A 21 9.67 -8.84 -1.08
CA GLY A 21 8.25 -8.58 -0.97
C GLY A 21 7.44 -9.87 -1.06
N GLN A 22 6.25 -9.87 -0.48
CA GLN A 22 5.27 -10.93 -0.66
C GLN A 22 4.30 -10.53 -1.77
N ASP A 23 4.14 -11.38 -2.78
CA ASP A 23 3.05 -11.22 -3.74
C ASP A 23 1.72 -11.45 -3.04
N LYS A 24 0.90 -10.40 -2.93
CA LYS A 24 -0.42 -10.45 -2.31
C LYS A 24 -1.48 -10.12 -3.33
N THR A 25 -2.48 -10.99 -3.40
CA THR A 25 -3.72 -10.75 -4.15
C THR A 25 -4.87 -10.69 -3.15
N HIS A 26 -5.73 -9.67 -3.27
CA HIS A 26 -6.92 -9.62 -2.44
C HIS A 26 -7.85 -10.79 -2.76
N PHE A 27 -8.36 -11.49 -1.75
CA PHE A 27 -9.13 -12.73 -1.95
C PHE A 27 -10.49 -12.50 -2.64
N LEU A 28 -11.05 -11.28 -2.57
CA LEU A 28 -12.28 -10.87 -3.28
C LEU A 28 -12.02 -10.20 -4.64
N ASN A 29 -10.77 -9.86 -4.96
CA ASN A 29 -10.44 -9.13 -6.17
C ASN A 29 -9.11 -9.61 -6.73
N ALA A 30 -9.21 -10.41 -7.80
CA ALA A 30 -8.05 -10.99 -8.46
C ALA A 30 -7.15 -9.94 -9.16
N ASN A 31 -7.64 -8.72 -9.41
CA ASN A 31 -6.85 -7.63 -9.97
C ASN A 31 -6.12 -6.80 -8.90
N ALA A 32 -6.55 -6.89 -7.64
CA ALA A 32 -5.88 -6.24 -6.52
C ALA A 32 -4.61 -6.99 -6.14
N ARG A 33 -3.54 -6.76 -6.91
CA ARG A 33 -2.26 -7.46 -6.86
C ARG A 33 -1.14 -6.48 -6.55
N ARG A 34 -0.39 -6.79 -5.48
CA ARG A 34 0.71 -5.93 -5.01
C ARG A 34 1.86 -6.75 -4.47
N LEU A 35 3.07 -6.21 -4.62
CA LEU A 35 4.23 -6.68 -3.86
C LEU A 35 4.24 -5.96 -2.51
N ASN A 36 4.24 -6.70 -1.39
CA ASN A 36 4.01 -6.14 -0.07
C ASN A 36 5.18 -6.46 0.88
N ARG A 37 5.85 -5.43 1.40
CA ARG A 37 6.85 -5.55 2.49
C ARG A 37 6.22 -5.08 3.80
N CYS A 38 6.01 -6.00 4.75
CA CYS A 38 5.47 -5.66 6.08
C CYS A 38 6.57 -5.12 7.00
N LEU A 39 6.74 -3.80 7.02
CA LEU A 39 7.76 -3.15 7.86
C LEU A 39 7.39 -3.25 9.35
N GLY A 40 6.10 -3.11 9.68
CA GLY A 40 5.62 -3.26 11.06
C GLY A 40 5.93 -4.64 11.64
N ASP A 41 5.59 -5.71 10.92
CA ASP A 41 5.91 -7.09 11.34
C ASP A 41 7.42 -7.30 11.51
N ALA A 42 8.23 -6.75 10.59
CA ALA A 42 9.68 -6.86 10.62
C ALA A 42 10.33 -6.12 11.81
N THR A 43 9.62 -5.18 12.44
CA THR A 43 10.06 -4.45 13.63
C THR A 43 9.28 -4.79 14.90
N GLY A 44 8.30 -5.71 14.82
CA GLY A 44 7.51 -6.15 15.96
C GLY A 44 6.36 -5.21 16.37
N LEU A 45 5.90 -4.31 15.49
CA LEU A 45 4.71 -3.49 15.75
C LEU A 45 3.45 -4.37 15.82
N THR A 46 2.57 -4.09 16.79
CA THR A 46 1.35 -4.86 17.03
C THR A 46 0.06 -4.03 16.95
N ALA A 47 0.16 -2.71 17.07
CA ALA A 47 -1.00 -1.81 17.09
C ALA A 47 -1.29 -1.16 15.73
N VAL A 48 -0.31 -1.12 14.82
CA VAL A 48 -0.44 -0.52 13.48
C VAL A 48 0.29 -1.37 12.44
N GLY A 49 -0.33 -1.52 11.28
CA GLY A 49 0.31 -2.11 10.10
C GLY A 49 1.01 -1.04 9.28
N ILE A 50 2.33 -1.16 9.12
CA ILE A 50 3.10 -0.31 8.20
C ILE A 50 3.64 -1.19 7.07
N HIS A 51 3.17 -0.92 5.86
CA HIS A 51 3.53 -1.68 4.67
C HIS A 51 4.11 -0.75 3.60
N LEU A 52 5.23 -1.17 3.01
CA LEU A 52 5.68 -0.62 1.73
C LEU A 52 5.13 -1.52 0.63
N ILE A 53 4.25 -0.97 -0.21
CA ILE A 53 3.60 -1.69 -1.29
C ILE A 53 4.05 -1.16 -2.65
N GLU A 54 4.17 -2.06 -3.62
CA GLU A 54 4.37 -1.72 -5.02
C GLU A 54 3.24 -2.35 -5.84
N VAL A 55 2.61 -1.53 -6.69
CA VAL A 55 1.50 -1.95 -7.56
C VAL A 55 1.93 -1.69 -9.00
N ALA A 56 1.87 -2.73 -9.83
CA ALA A 56 2.19 -2.59 -11.24
C ALA A 56 1.05 -1.88 -12.00
N PRO A 57 1.34 -1.19 -13.12
CA PRO A 57 0.31 -0.57 -13.94
C PRO A 57 -0.80 -1.56 -14.32
N GLY A 58 -2.06 -1.16 -14.13
CA GLY A 58 -3.24 -1.99 -14.43
C GLY A 58 -3.72 -2.87 -13.27
N HIS A 59 -2.99 -2.91 -12.15
CA HIS A 59 -3.42 -3.58 -10.93
C HIS A 59 -3.92 -2.61 -9.87
N GLU A 60 -4.67 -3.15 -8.92
CA GLU A 60 -5.31 -2.38 -7.85
C GLU A 60 -4.61 -2.61 -6.52
N THR A 61 -4.70 -1.63 -5.62
CA THR A 61 -4.13 -1.76 -4.28
C THR A 61 -4.90 -2.78 -3.45
N THR A 62 -6.22 -2.82 -3.53
CA THR A 62 -7.12 -3.59 -2.66
C THR A 62 -8.50 -3.77 -3.32
N GLU A 63 -9.42 -4.48 -2.67
CA GLU A 63 -10.85 -4.47 -3.05
C GLU A 63 -11.56 -3.27 -2.43
N TYR A 64 -12.64 -2.75 -3.04
CA TYR A 64 -13.44 -1.69 -2.47
C TYR A 64 -13.98 -2.08 -1.07
N HIS A 65 -13.56 -1.37 -0.02
CA HIS A 65 -13.91 -1.73 1.35
C HIS A 65 -13.96 -0.52 2.29
N ARG A 66 -14.39 -0.72 3.53
CA ARG A 66 -14.42 0.30 4.57
C ARG A 66 -14.09 -0.34 5.91
N HIS A 67 -13.19 0.29 6.65
CA HIS A 67 -12.94 -0.09 8.03
C HIS A 67 -13.92 0.64 8.96
N TYR A 68 -14.52 -0.11 9.89
CA TYR A 68 -15.40 0.46 10.93
C TYR A 68 -14.65 0.80 12.22
N HIS A 69 -13.49 0.18 12.43
CA HIS A 69 -12.75 0.26 13.70
C HIS A 69 -11.28 0.66 13.53
N GLU A 70 -10.77 0.65 12.29
CA GLU A 70 -9.38 0.93 11.99
C GLU A 70 -9.31 2.17 11.10
N ASP A 71 -8.38 3.06 11.42
CA ASP A 71 -7.94 4.09 10.49
C ASP A 71 -6.93 3.48 9.51
N GLU A 72 -6.97 3.90 8.26
CA GLU A 72 -5.97 3.54 7.25
C GLU A 72 -5.42 4.81 6.59
N ALA A 73 -4.17 4.77 6.13
CA ALA A 73 -3.60 5.88 5.39
C ALA A 73 -2.64 5.41 4.30
N VAL A 74 -2.54 6.20 3.24
CA VAL A 74 -1.64 5.98 2.11
C VAL A 74 -0.76 7.22 1.95
N TYR A 75 0.55 6.99 1.80
CA TYR A 75 1.51 8.02 1.41
C TYR A 75 2.24 7.57 0.14
N VAL A 76 2.16 8.36 -0.92
CA VAL A 76 2.74 7.98 -2.21
C VAL A 76 4.24 8.30 -2.23
N ILE A 77 5.07 7.27 -2.36
CA ILE A 77 6.53 7.41 -2.42
C ILE A 77 7.02 7.75 -3.83
N SER A 78 6.48 7.07 -4.84
CA SER A 78 6.87 7.22 -6.25
C SER A 78 5.76 6.76 -7.18
N GLY A 79 5.81 7.17 -8.46
CA GLY A 79 4.79 6.83 -9.45
C GLY A 79 3.58 7.77 -9.41
N ARG A 80 2.56 7.46 -10.20
CA ARG A 80 1.28 8.18 -10.24
C ARG A 80 0.16 7.19 -10.40
N ALA A 81 -1.01 7.58 -9.90
CA ALA A 81 -2.18 6.75 -9.93
C ALA A 81 -3.45 7.61 -9.69
N THR A 82 -4.65 7.05 -9.82
CA THR A 82 -5.96 7.65 -9.53
C THR A 82 -6.61 7.06 -8.27
N ALA A 83 -6.66 7.81 -7.16
CA ALA A 83 -7.46 7.41 -6.00
C ALA A 83 -8.92 7.79 -6.22
N THR A 84 -9.82 6.82 -6.16
CA THR A 84 -11.24 7.11 -5.97
C THR A 84 -11.47 7.45 -4.49
N ILE A 85 -12.33 8.40 -4.14
CA ILE A 85 -12.75 8.67 -2.75
C ILE A 85 -14.21 9.09 -2.79
N GLY A 86 -15.10 8.24 -2.25
CA GLY A 86 -16.53 8.45 -2.40
C GLY A 86 -16.96 8.30 -3.86
N ALA A 87 -17.35 9.40 -4.50
CA ALA A 87 -17.77 9.45 -5.90
C ALA A 87 -16.79 10.20 -6.82
N GLU A 88 -15.63 10.61 -6.28
CA GLU A 88 -14.64 11.42 -7.00
C GLU A 88 -13.38 10.61 -7.27
N ASP A 89 -12.84 10.77 -8.47
CA ASP A 89 -11.54 10.23 -8.87
C ASP A 89 -10.50 11.36 -8.85
N MET A 90 -9.38 11.11 -8.18
CA MET A 90 -8.32 12.09 -7.96
C MET A 90 -6.97 11.51 -8.42
N GLU A 91 -6.27 12.20 -9.30
CA GLU A 91 -4.88 11.86 -9.59
C GLU A 91 -4.01 12.12 -8.35
N ILE A 92 -3.18 11.14 -8.00
CA ILE A 92 -2.24 11.17 -6.90
C ILE A 92 -0.83 10.88 -7.40
N GLY A 93 0.16 11.50 -6.78
CA GLY A 93 1.57 11.39 -7.10
C GLY A 93 2.47 11.50 -5.87
N PRO A 94 3.80 11.51 -6.06
CA PRO A 94 4.75 11.42 -4.97
C PRO A 94 4.60 12.58 -4.00
N GLY A 95 4.45 12.28 -2.71
CA GLY A 95 4.24 13.25 -1.64
C GLY A 95 2.77 13.43 -1.23
N ASP A 96 1.82 12.92 -2.00
CA ASP A 96 0.41 12.98 -1.63
C ASP A 96 0.10 12.00 -0.50
N PHE A 97 -0.77 12.43 0.42
CA PHE A 97 -1.22 11.67 1.57
C PHE A 97 -2.75 11.55 1.57
N ILE A 98 -3.26 10.35 1.81
CA ILE A 98 -4.69 10.07 1.94
C ILE A 98 -4.94 9.43 3.30
N GLY A 99 -5.88 9.98 4.06
CA GLY A 99 -6.31 9.44 5.35
C GLY A 99 -7.74 8.92 5.28
N TYR A 100 -7.94 7.65 5.57
CA TYR A 100 -9.22 6.98 5.67
C TYR A 100 -9.55 6.73 7.15
N ARG A 101 -10.37 7.60 7.73
CA ARG A 101 -10.85 7.44 9.11
C ARG A 101 -11.75 6.20 9.24
N ALA A 102 -11.72 5.55 10.40
CA ALA A 102 -12.67 4.52 10.79
C ALA A 102 -14.10 5.05 10.65
N GLY A 103 -14.96 4.30 9.97
CA GLY A 103 -16.30 4.74 9.65
C GLY A 103 -16.36 5.92 8.67
N GLY A 104 -15.27 6.23 7.97
CA GLY A 104 -15.21 7.24 6.91
C GLY A 104 -15.81 6.76 5.58
N TRP A 105 -15.44 7.44 4.50
CA TRP A 105 -15.74 6.97 3.15
C TRP A 105 -14.99 5.67 2.86
N PRO A 106 -15.57 4.76 2.03
CA PRO A 106 -14.88 3.56 1.61
C PRO A 106 -13.56 3.85 0.89
N ILE A 107 -12.61 2.94 1.12
CA ILE A 107 -11.31 2.82 0.47
C ILE A 107 -11.54 2.03 -0.81
N PRO A 108 -11.45 2.66 -1.97
CA PRO A 108 -11.72 1.97 -3.21
C PRO A 108 -10.52 1.18 -3.69
N SER A 109 -10.86 0.25 -4.55
CA SER A 109 -9.97 -0.50 -5.41
C SER A 109 -9.60 0.36 -6.62
N SER A 110 -8.42 0.96 -6.69
CA SER A 110 -7.86 1.43 -7.97
C SER A 110 -6.33 1.30 -7.92
N ILE A 111 -5.55 1.17 -9.03
CA ILE A 111 -5.52 2.08 -10.20
C ILE A 111 -4.94 1.44 -11.49
N PRO A 112 -5.64 1.44 -12.66
CA PRO A 112 -5.01 1.63 -13.96
C PRO A 112 -4.78 3.12 -14.23
N GLY A 113 -3.51 3.56 -14.29
CA GLY A 113 -3.17 4.88 -14.86
C GLY A 113 -3.67 4.99 -16.32
N PRO A 114 -3.63 6.20 -16.93
CA PRO A 114 -4.18 6.40 -18.26
C PRO A 114 -3.60 5.37 -19.23
N SER A 115 -4.47 4.72 -20.02
CA SER A 115 -4.02 4.08 -21.24
C SER A 115 -3.37 5.17 -22.09
N LEU A 116 -2.04 5.26 -22.06
CA LEU A 116 -1.33 6.04 -23.07
C LEU A 116 -1.43 5.25 -24.38
N SER A 117 -2.57 5.39 -25.06
CA SER A 117 -2.64 5.25 -26.52
C SER A 117 -1.89 6.45 -27.11
N GLY A 118 -0.57 6.41 -27.01
CA GLY A 118 0.32 7.48 -27.43
C GLY A 118 1.69 6.90 -27.58
N SER A 119 1.99 6.48 -28.81
CA SER A 119 3.33 6.13 -29.28
C SER A 119 4.37 7.13 -28.81
N TRP A 120 5.41 6.63 -28.15
CA TRP A 120 6.76 7.18 -28.16
C TRP A 120 7.72 6.07 -28.57
#